data_AF-A0A1V5QLX0-F1
#
_entry.id   AF-A0A1V5QLX0-F1
#
_cell.length_a   1.000
_cell.length_b   1.000
_cell.length_c   1.000
_cell.angle_alpha   90.00
_cell.angle_beta   90.00
_cell.angle_gamma   90.00
#
_symmetry.space_group_name_H-M   'P 1'
#
loop_
_entity.id
_entity.type
_entity.pdbx_description
1 polymer ?
#
loop_
_entity_poly.entity_id
_entity_poly.type
_entity_poly.pdbx_seq_one_letter_code
_entity_poly.pdbx_strand_id
1 'polypeptide(L)'
;MKRLAPAFLLLALACARTEPGVFGPNEAGLILIYENPSLPEAQRTEQRQQLRVEASKAAEGGLMVRRSYSSLSSPPMDLVTFHRDGGTALVRPDGSARLQVLPEGFPDRVRSWEVQGTRYRVLGRAEARLPLTLPAEQRLGVWVEAAPAKGPRTRVLYLPGLGEVESLVQEGAGWICVNRLVSRGFADAPIRR
;
A
#
# COMPACT_ATOMS: atom_id res chain seq x y z
N MET A 1 -54.26 -16.24 31.68
CA MET A 1 -54.03 -14.81 31.43
C MET A 1 -52.54 -14.55 31.25
N LYS A 2 -52.21 -13.86 30.15
CA LYS A 2 -51.01 -13.03 29.89
C LYS A 2 -49.63 -13.70 29.94
N ARG A 3 -49.24 -14.20 28.75
CA ARG A 3 -47.86 -14.34 28.27
C ARG A 3 -47.21 -12.95 28.18
N LEU A 4 -46.23 -12.67 29.02
CA LEU A 4 -45.24 -11.59 28.93
C LEU A 4 -43.97 -12.24 29.50
N ALA A 5 -42.85 -12.42 28.81
CA ALA A 5 -42.25 -11.55 27.82
C ALA A 5 -41.23 -12.32 26.94
N PRO A 6 -41.28 -12.19 25.61
CA PRO A 6 -40.12 -12.35 24.74
C PRO A 6 -39.56 -10.98 24.31
N ALA A 7 -39.87 -9.90 25.03
CA ALA A 7 -39.54 -8.53 24.62
C ALA A 7 -38.14 -8.08 25.07
N PHE A 8 -37.58 -8.65 26.15
CA PHE A 8 -36.25 -8.25 26.64
C PHE A 8 -35.09 -8.81 25.80
N LEU A 9 -35.28 -9.93 25.09
CA LEU A 9 -34.24 -10.48 24.23
C LEU A 9 -34.12 -9.75 22.87
N LEU A 10 -35.14 -9.00 22.46
CA LEU A 10 -35.12 -8.25 21.20
C LEU A 10 -34.49 -6.85 21.32
N LEU A 11 -34.33 -6.33 22.54
CA LEU A 11 -33.65 -5.05 22.81
C LEU A 11 -32.11 -5.17 22.83
N ALA A 12 -31.56 -6.37 23.04
CA ALA A 12 -30.12 -6.62 22.92
C ALA A 12 -29.64 -6.76 21.46
N LEU A 13 -30.58 -6.92 20.52
CA LEU A 13 -30.33 -6.92 19.07
C LEU A 13 -30.47 -5.53 18.44
N ALA A 14 -30.73 -4.50 19.25
CA ALA A 14 -30.69 -3.11 18.81
C ALA A 14 -29.25 -2.71 18.49
N CYS A 15 -28.84 -3.03 17.26
CA CYS A 15 -27.97 -2.22 16.43
C CYS A 15 -26.78 -1.60 17.17
N ALA A 16 -25.81 -2.44 17.52
CA ALA A 16 -24.43 -2.03 17.27
C ALA A 16 -24.28 -1.94 15.74
N ARG A 17 -24.83 -0.88 15.14
CA ARG A 17 -24.29 -0.36 13.89
C ARG A 17 -22.90 0.10 14.26
N THR A 18 -21.93 -0.81 14.16
CA THR A 18 -20.53 -0.44 14.02
C THR A 18 -20.55 0.62 12.94
N GLU A 19 -20.21 1.86 13.31
CA GLU A 19 -19.96 2.88 12.29
C GLU A 19 -19.02 2.24 11.27
N PRO A 20 -19.21 2.46 9.95
CA PRO A 20 -18.26 1.97 8.99
C PRO A 20 -16.89 2.45 9.46
N GLY A 21 -16.05 1.52 9.93
CA GLY A 21 -14.71 1.86 10.38
C GLY A 21 -14.08 2.68 9.26
N VAL A 22 -13.51 3.84 9.60
CA VAL A 22 -12.77 4.62 8.61
C VAL A 22 -11.53 3.80 8.29
N PHE A 23 -11.65 2.94 7.29
CA PHE A 23 -10.65 1.94 7.02
C PHE A 23 -9.37 2.59 6.49
N GLY A 24 -8.30 2.49 7.28
CA GLY A 24 -7.04 3.15 7.04
C GLY A 24 -6.16 2.48 5.97
N PRO A 25 -5.15 3.17 5.42
CA PRO A 25 -4.28 2.64 4.36
C PRO A 25 -3.28 1.58 4.84
N ASN A 26 -3.20 1.32 6.14
CA ASN A 26 -2.40 0.25 6.75
C ASN A 26 -3.24 -0.64 7.67
N GLU A 27 -4.55 -0.68 7.48
CA GLU A 27 -5.40 -1.48 8.34
C GLU A 27 -5.40 -2.95 7.92
N ALA A 28 -5.44 -3.85 8.90
CA ALA A 28 -5.51 -5.28 8.65
C ALA A 28 -6.76 -5.60 7.80
N GLY A 29 -6.60 -6.51 6.84
CA GLY A 29 -7.65 -6.86 5.88
C GLY A 29 -7.68 -5.98 4.63
N LEU A 30 -6.92 -4.88 4.57
CA LEU A 30 -6.74 -4.10 3.34
C LEU A 30 -6.11 -4.98 2.25
N ILE A 31 -6.69 -4.92 1.07
CA ILE A 31 -6.20 -5.55 -0.16
C ILE A 31 -5.96 -4.46 -1.20
N LEU A 32 -4.77 -4.49 -1.79
CA LEU A 32 -4.36 -3.67 -2.92
C LEU A 32 -4.03 -4.59 -4.10
N ILE A 33 -4.53 -4.24 -5.28
CA ILE A 33 -4.29 -5.02 -6.50
C ILE A 33 -3.52 -4.17 -7.48
N TYR A 34 -2.44 -4.73 -8.00
CA TYR A 34 -1.56 -4.09 -8.95
C TYR A 34 -1.49 -4.88 -10.25
N GLU A 35 -1.35 -4.14 -11.35
CA GLU A 35 -1.13 -4.68 -12.68
C GLU A 35 0.04 -3.99 -13.36
N ASN A 36 0.61 -4.65 -14.36
CA ASN A 36 1.57 -4.04 -15.27
C ASN A 36 0.84 -3.58 -16.55
N PRO A 37 0.57 -2.27 -16.74
CA PRO A 37 -0.15 -1.78 -17.91
C PRO A 37 0.60 -1.94 -19.23
N SER A 38 1.92 -2.21 -19.20
CA SER A 38 2.71 -2.39 -20.42
C SER A 38 2.50 -3.76 -21.09
N LEU A 39 1.86 -4.70 -20.40
CA LEU A 39 1.64 -6.06 -20.90
C LEU A 39 0.28 -6.19 -21.60
N PRO A 40 0.13 -7.16 -22.53
CA PRO A 40 -1.17 -7.59 -23.05
C PRO A 40 -2.12 -8.06 -21.94
N GLU A 41 -3.42 -7.91 -22.13
CA GLU A 41 -4.45 -8.16 -21.11
C GLU A 41 -4.40 -9.55 -20.46
N ALA A 42 -4.19 -10.60 -21.28
CA ALA A 42 -4.04 -11.96 -20.77
C ALA A 42 -2.87 -12.07 -19.77
N GLN A 43 -1.72 -11.49 -20.11
CA GLN A 43 -0.53 -11.50 -19.25
C GLN A 43 -0.70 -10.60 -18.02
N ARG A 44 -1.43 -9.48 -18.12
CA ARG A 44 -1.75 -8.64 -16.96
C ARG A 44 -2.49 -9.41 -15.89
N THR A 45 -3.41 -10.30 -16.28
CA THR A 45 -4.18 -11.11 -15.35
C THR A 45 -3.30 -12.14 -14.64
N GLU A 46 -2.42 -12.81 -15.37
CA GLU A 46 -1.49 -13.82 -14.81
C GLU A 46 -0.42 -13.21 -13.88
N GLN A 47 0.01 -12.00 -14.20
CA GLN A 47 1.03 -11.27 -13.44
C GLN A 47 0.44 -10.31 -12.41
N ARG A 48 -0.90 -10.26 -12.28
CA ARG A 48 -1.58 -9.42 -11.30
C ARG A 48 -1.06 -9.73 -9.90
N GLN A 49 -0.61 -8.69 -9.22
CA GLN A 49 -0.12 -8.79 -7.86
C GLN A 49 -1.20 -8.35 -6.88
N GLN A 50 -1.38 -9.13 -5.83
CA GLN A 50 -2.21 -8.79 -4.70
C GLN A 50 -1.32 -8.56 -3.49
N LEU A 51 -1.43 -7.39 -2.89
CA LEU A 51 -0.83 -7.05 -1.61
C LEU A 51 -1.95 -7.05 -0.57
N ARG A 52 -1.77 -7.80 0.51
CA ARG A 52 -2.70 -7.81 1.65
C ARG A 52 -1.99 -7.34 2.91
N VAL A 53 -2.63 -6.45 3.66
CA VAL A 53 -2.19 -6.08 5.00
C VAL A 53 -2.71 -7.13 5.97
N GLU A 54 -1.80 -7.95 6.47
CA GLU A 54 -2.14 -9.06 7.37
C GLU A 54 -2.31 -8.59 8.81
N ALA A 55 -1.46 -7.66 9.25
CA ALA A 55 -1.52 -7.11 10.59
C ALA A 55 -0.79 -5.77 10.65
N SER A 56 -1.27 -4.91 11.54
CA SER A 56 -0.60 -3.67 11.90
C SER A 56 -0.54 -3.54 13.41
N LYS A 57 0.61 -3.10 13.91
CA LYS A 57 0.88 -2.99 15.34
C LYS A 57 1.66 -1.72 15.61
N ALA A 58 1.17 -0.91 16.56
CA ALA A 58 1.96 0.20 17.08
C ALA A 58 3.27 -0.33 17.68
N ALA A 59 4.37 0.31 17.33
CA ALA A 59 5.69 0.04 17.87
C ALA A 59 6.29 1.35 18.38
N GLU A 60 7.35 1.28 19.18
CA GLU A 60 7.98 2.48 19.70
C GLU A 60 8.37 3.43 18.57
N GLY A 61 7.79 4.64 18.58
CA GLY A 61 8.03 5.68 17.60
C GLY A 61 7.44 5.45 16.21
N GLY A 62 6.66 4.39 15.95
CA GLY A 62 6.14 4.12 14.61
C GLY A 62 5.10 3.00 14.50
N LEU A 63 4.89 2.54 13.28
CA LEU A 63 3.91 1.50 12.94
C LEU A 63 4.61 0.32 12.26
N MET A 64 4.48 -0.87 12.84
CA MET A 64 4.88 -2.11 12.22
C MET A 64 3.72 -2.67 11.40
N VAL A 65 3.95 -2.97 10.12
CA VAL A 65 2.93 -3.49 9.19
C VAL A 65 3.45 -4.75 8.52
N ARG A 66 2.75 -5.87 8.73
CA ARG A 66 2.99 -7.14 8.04
C ARG A 66 2.10 -7.20 6.80
N ARG A 67 2.71 -7.48 5.65
CA ARG A 67 2.04 -7.62 4.36
C ARG A 67 2.37 -8.96 3.73
N SER A 68 1.43 -9.52 3.01
CA SER A 68 1.65 -10.64 2.10
C SER A 68 1.48 -10.15 0.66
N TYR A 69 2.34 -10.61 -0.22
CA TYR A 69 2.27 -10.39 -1.66
C TYR A 69 2.01 -11.72 -2.33
N SER A 70 1.10 -11.78 -3.28
CA SER A 70 0.85 -12.96 -4.08
C SER A 70 0.56 -12.59 -5.53
N SER A 71 0.88 -13.48 -6.46
CA SER A 71 0.39 -13.44 -7.83
C SER A 71 0.04 -14.86 -8.25
N LEU A 72 -0.60 -15.03 -9.41
CA LEU A 72 -0.84 -16.37 -9.97
C LEU A 72 0.46 -17.03 -10.46
N SER A 73 1.46 -16.22 -10.78
CA SER A 73 2.73 -16.61 -11.40
C SER A 73 3.89 -16.73 -10.40
N SER A 74 3.69 -16.45 -9.12
CA SER A 74 4.77 -16.48 -8.12
C SER A 74 4.25 -16.92 -6.75
N PRO A 75 5.07 -17.64 -5.96
CA PRO A 75 4.69 -18.02 -4.61
C PRO A 75 4.45 -16.78 -3.74
N PRO A 76 3.58 -16.87 -2.73
CA PRO A 76 3.37 -15.77 -1.80
C PRO A 76 4.67 -15.38 -1.08
N MET A 77 4.84 -14.09 -0.85
CA MET A 77 5.97 -13.52 -0.13
C MET A 77 5.47 -12.64 1.01
N ASP A 78 5.94 -12.90 2.21
CA ASP A 78 5.67 -12.07 3.38
C ASP A 78 6.75 -11.00 3.56
N LEU A 79 6.30 -9.78 3.87
CA LEU A 79 7.16 -8.63 4.12
C LEU A 79 6.68 -7.92 5.38
N VAL A 80 7.63 -7.55 6.23
CA VAL A 80 7.38 -6.69 7.39
C VAL A 80 7.99 -5.33 7.10
N THR A 81 7.23 -4.27 7.36
CA THR A 81 7.69 -2.90 7.21
C THR A 81 7.49 -2.11 8.48
N PHE A 82 8.43 -1.21 8.77
CA PHE A 82 8.32 -0.23 9.82
C PHE A 82 8.16 1.16 9.20
N HIS A 83 7.11 1.88 9.62
CA HIS A 83 6.80 3.22 9.16
C HIS A 83 7.00 4.21 10.29
N ARG A 84 7.74 5.28 10.03
CA ARG A 84 7.98 6.35 11.00
C ARG A 84 8.21 7.66 10.28
N ASP A 85 7.41 8.66 10.65
CA ASP A 85 7.55 10.04 10.16
C ASP A 85 7.69 10.12 8.64
N GLY A 86 6.78 9.46 7.92
CA GLY A 86 6.78 9.38 6.45
C GLY A 86 7.84 8.45 5.83
N GLY A 87 8.82 8.00 6.61
CA GLY A 87 9.78 6.97 6.20
C GLY A 87 9.22 5.55 6.27
N THR A 88 9.80 4.66 5.48
CA THR A 88 9.49 3.23 5.43
C THR A 88 10.79 2.43 5.37
N ALA A 89 10.91 1.43 6.23
CA ALA A 89 11.98 0.44 6.19
C ALA A 89 11.41 -0.98 6.08
N LEU A 90 12.09 -1.85 5.34
CA LEU A 90 11.87 -3.29 5.36
C LEU A 90 12.52 -3.86 6.61
N VAL A 91 11.79 -4.69 7.33
CA VAL A 91 12.26 -5.39 8.53
C VAL A 91 12.50 -6.84 8.18
N ARG A 92 13.66 -7.37 8.56
CA ARG A 92 13.93 -8.81 8.41
C ARG A 92 12.89 -9.65 9.17
N PRO A 93 12.63 -10.89 8.74
CA PRO A 93 11.67 -11.78 9.40
C PRO A 93 11.97 -12.02 10.90
N ASP A 94 13.25 -11.96 11.29
CA ASP A 94 13.72 -12.10 12.67
C ASP A 94 13.64 -10.81 13.50
N GLY A 95 13.19 -9.70 12.90
CA GLY A 95 13.10 -8.39 13.53
C GLY A 95 14.44 -7.65 13.72
N SER A 96 15.57 -8.25 13.34
CA SER A 96 16.90 -7.79 13.76
C SER A 96 17.48 -6.64 12.94
N ALA A 97 17.09 -6.53 11.66
CA ALA A 97 17.64 -5.52 10.75
C ALA A 97 16.57 -4.79 9.96
N ARG A 98 16.87 -3.52 9.68
CA ARG A 98 16.02 -2.63 8.88
C ARG A 98 16.79 -2.19 7.64
N LEU A 99 16.26 -2.50 6.47
CA LEU A 99 16.72 -1.91 5.21
C LEU A 99 15.83 -0.69 4.91
N GLN A 100 16.40 0.51 5.00
CA GLN A 100 15.68 1.74 4.73
C GLN A 100 15.29 1.81 3.24
N VAL A 101 14.01 2.04 2.97
CA VAL A 101 13.48 2.25 1.61
C VAL A 101 13.23 3.75 1.39
N LEU A 102 12.41 4.36 2.25
CA LEU A 102 12.17 5.80 2.30
C LEU A 102 12.67 6.34 3.64
N PRO A 103 13.55 7.36 3.70
CA PRO A 103 14.11 7.85 4.95
C PRO A 103 13.07 8.55 5.84
N GLU A 104 13.30 8.56 7.15
CA GLU A 104 12.45 9.33 8.09
C GLU A 104 12.45 10.83 7.73
N GLY A 105 11.28 11.47 7.81
CA GLY A 105 11.04 12.84 7.37
C GLY A 105 10.75 12.99 5.87
N PHE A 106 10.68 11.89 5.12
CA PHE A 106 10.22 11.90 3.73
C PHE A 106 8.74 12.35 3.64
N PRO A 107 8.36 13.19 2.67
CA PRO A 107 9.21 13.82 1.64
C PRO A 107 9.73 15.22 2.05
N ASP A 108 9.26 15.78 3.16
CA ASP A 108 9.36 17.21 3.43
C ASP A 108 10.74 17.64 3.93
N ARG A 109 11.43 16.75 4.66
CA ARG A 109 12.77 17.00 5.20
C ARG A 109 13.88 16.31 4.40
N VAL A 110 13.52 15.35 3.54
CA VAL A 110 14.50 14.58 2.75
C VAL A 110 14.17 14.67 1.27
N ARG A 111 15.06 15.31 0.49
CA ARG A 111 14.92 15.49 -0.96
C ARG A 111 15.71 14.50 -1.80
N SER A 112 16.74 13.88 -1.23
CA SER A 112 17.54 12.84 -1.90
C SER A 112 18.27 11.99 -0.88
N TRP A 113 18.55 10.74 -1.24
CA TRP A 113 19.32 9.79 -0.42
C TRP A 113 19.98 8.73 -1.31
N GLU A 114 20.84 7.89 -0.75
CA GLU A 114 21.50 6.81 -1.47
C GLU A 114 21.39 5.50 -0.68
N VAL A 115 21.05 4.42 -1.36
CA VAL A 115 20.99 3.06 -0.79
C VAL A 115 21.66 2.11 -1.77
N GLN A 116 22.66 1.36 -1.29
CA GLN A 116 23.34 0.32 -2.08
C GLN A 116 23.78 0.78 -3.49
N GLY A 117 24.33 1.99 -3.61
CA GLY A 117 24.80 2.55 -4.89
C GLY A 117 23.69 3.02 -5.83
N THR A 118 22.44 3.10 -5.36
CA THR A 118 21.31 3.71 -6.06
C THR A 118 20.99 5.06 -5.45
N ARG A 119 21.03 6.11 -6.27
CA ARG A 119 20.67 7.47 -5.85
C ARG A 119 19.18 7.69 -6.03
N TYR A 120 18.51 8.13 -4.97
CA TYR A 120 17.10 8.47 -4.96
C TYR A 120 16.91 9.97 -4.86
N ARG A 121 15.92 10.51 -5.57
CA ARG A 121 15.58 11.93 -5.55
C ARG A 121 14.08 12.14 -5.59
N VAL A 122 13.58 13.03 -4.74
CA VAL A 122 12.21 13.55 -4.79
C VAL A 122 12.07 14.46 -6.00
N LEU A 123 11.15 14.12 -6.90
CA LEU A 123 10.83 14.95 -8.07
C LEU A 123 9.78 16.01 -7.74
N GLY A 124 8.87 15.71 -6.82
CA GLY A 124 7.82 16.64 -6.41
C GLY A 124 6.53 15.92 -6.01
N ARG A 125 5.55 16.71 -5.55
CA ARG A 125 4.21 16.22 -5.24
C ARG A 125 3.38 16.13 -6.52
N ALA A 126 2.52 15.13 -6.60
CA ALA A 126 1.61 14.93 -7.73
C ALA A 126 0.33 14.22 -7.31
N GLU A 127 -0.78 14.56 -7.97
CA GLU A 127 -2.03 13.82 -7.81
C GLU A 127 -1.95 12.48 -8.57
N ALA A 128 -2.33 11.39 -7.90
CA ALA A 128 -2.36 10.07 -8.49
C ALA A 128 -3.52 9.91 -9.47
N ARG A 129 -3.19 9.55 -10.72
CA ARG A 129 -4.16 9.31 -11.80
C ARG A 129 -4.36 7.82 -11.99
N LEU A 130 -5.08 7.20 -11.06
CA LEU A 130 -5.31 5.75 -11.01
C LEU A 130 -6.69 5.39 -11.58
N PRO A 131 -6.87 4.16 -12.10
CA PRO A 131 -8.18 3.66 -12.55
C PRO A 131 -9.09 3.25 -11.37
N LEU A 132 -8.93 3.89 -10.20
CA LEU A 132 -9.78 3.69 -9.03
C LEU A 132 -10.03 5.03 -8.33
N THR A 133 -11.12 5.10 -7.57
CA THR A 133 -11.39 6.27 -6.72
C THR A 133 -10.72 6.12 -5.37
N LEU A 134 -9.83 7.05 -5.05
CA LEU A 134 -9.24 7.17 -3.72
C LEU A 134 -9.96 8.25 -2.89
N PRO A 135 -9.97 8.13 -1.56
CA PRO A 135 -10.30 9.24 -0.67
C PRO A 135 -9.43 10.47 -0.99
N ALA A 136 -9.98 11.69 -0.87
CA ALA A 136 -9.32 12.92 -1.32
C ALA A 136 -7.95 13.13 -0.64
N GLU A 137 -7.88 12.82 0.65
CA GLU A 137 -6.68 12.89 1.48
C GLU A 137 -5.58 11.89 1.09
N GLN A 138 -5.91 10.88 0.28
CA GLN A 138 -4.97 9.87 -0.21
C GLN A 138 -4.60 10.06 -1.68
N ARG A 139 -5.07 11.10 -2.37
CA ARG A 139 -4.78 11.30 -3.81
C ARG A 139 -3.45 11.97 -4.08
N LEU A 140 -2.93 12.75 -3.13
CA LEU A 140 -1.70 13.52 -3.31
C LEU A 140 -0.49 12.71 -2.85
N GLY A 141 0.35 12.34 -3.82
CA GLY A 141 1.58 11.59 -3.59
C GLY A 141 2.84 12.36 -3.87
N VAL A 142 3.94 11.61 -3.92
CA VAL A 142 5.29 12.11 -4.20
C VAL A 142 5.95 11.21 -5.23
N TRP A 143 6.43 11.81 -6.31
CA TRP A 143 7.29 11.11 -7.25
C TRP A 143 8.73 11.05 -6.72
N VAL A 144 9.30 9.85 -6.75
CA VAL A 144 10.70 9.58 -6.43
C VAL A 144 11.35 8.94 -7.64
N GLU A 145 12.51 9.44 -8.05
CA GLU A 145 13.34 8.84 -9.09
C GLU A 145 14.47 8.04 -8.43
N ALA A 146 14.66 6.80 -8.85
CA ALA A 146 15.83 6.01 -8.52
C ALA A 146 16.76 5.92 -9.73
N ALA A 147 18.03 6.25 -9.51
CA ALA A 147 19.08 6.22 -10.52
C ALA A 147 20.21 5.28 -10.02
N PRO A 148 20.16 3.98 -10.38
CA PRO A 148 21.23 3.05 -10.04
C PRO A 148 22.48 3.35 -10.87
N ALA A 149 23.66 2.95 -10.37
CA ALA A 149 24.91 3.07 -11.11
C ALA A 149 24.91 2.25 -12.42
N LYS A 150 24.14 1.16 -12.46
CA LYS A 150 23.94 0.29 -13.64
C LYS A 150 22.46 -0.07 -13.75
N GLY A 151 21.94 -0.07 -14.97
CA GLY A 151 20.54 -0.39 -15.26
C GLY A 151 19.65 0.84 -15.50
N PRO A 152 18.36 0.63 -15.78
CA PRO A 152 17.44 1.72 -16.09
C PRO A 152 17.11 2.55 -14.85
N ARG A 153 16.80 3.83 -15.06
CA ARG A 153 16.19 4.65 -14.02
C ARG A 153 14.75 4.20 -13.80
N THR A 154 14.28 4.35 -12.57
CA THR A 154 12.87 4.13 -12.24
C THR A 154 12.27 5.37 -11.62
N ARG A 155 10.97 5.53 -11.76
CA ARG A 155 10.18 6.53 -11.03
C ARG A 155 9.05 5.82 -10.33
N VAL A 156 8.85 6.14 -9.05
CA VAL A 156 7.82 5.55 -8.22
C VAL A 156 6.98 6.66 -7.61
N LEU A 157 5.66 6.55 -7.75
CA LEU A 157 4.71 7.42 -7.07
C LEU A 157 4.33 6.77 -5.75
N TYR A 158 4.64 7.45 -4.66
CA TYR A 158 4.25 7.04 -3.32
C TYR A 158 3.05 7.86 -2.84
N LEU A 159 2.00 7.18 -2.38
CA LEU A 159 0.89 7.80 -1.66
C LEU A 159 1.06 7.62 -0.15
N PRO A 160 0.73 8.63 0.67
CA PRO A 160 0.76 8.51 2.12
C PRO A 160 -0.05 7.30 2.61
N GLY A 161 0.60 6.45 3.41
CA GLY A 161 0.00 5.26 4.00
C GLY A 161 -0.15 4.07 3.05
N LEU A 162 -0.41 4.27 1.75
CA LEU A 162 -0.53 3.19 0.76
C LEU A 162 0.83 2.72 0.24
N GLY A 163 1.83 3.59 0.24
CA GLY A 163 3.14 3.29 -0.32
C GLY A 163 3.16 3.44 -1.83
N GLU A 164 3.87 2.56 -2.52
CA GLU A 164 3.98 2.56 -3.98
C GLU A 164 2.61 2.32 -4.62
N VAL A 165 2.21 3.19 -5.56
CA VAL A 165 0.97 3.04 -6.34
C VAL A 165 1.18 3.05 -7.84
N GLU A 166 2.33 3.52 -8.31
CA GLU A 166 2.71 3.50 -9.71
C GLU A 166 4.23 3.46 -9.83
N SER A 167 4.74 2.59 -10.70
CA SER A 167 6.16 2.54 -11.05
C SER A 167 6.37 2.60 -12.55
N LEU A 168 7.32 3.44 -12.93
CA LEU A 168 7.76 3.64 -14.30
C LEU A 168 9.23 3.20 -14.43
N VAL A 169 9.56 2.55 -15.54
CA VAL A 169 10.94 2.21 -15.91
C VAL A 169 11.30 3.01 -17.15
N GLN A 170 12.52 3.54 -17.18
CA GLN A 170 13.03 4.24 -18.34
C GLN A 170 13.42 3.24 -19.44
N GLU A 171 12.80 3.38 -20.61
CA GLU A 171 13.15 2.64 -21.82
C GLU A 171 13.41 3.61 -22.96
N GLY A 172 14.66 3.66 -23.44
CA GLY A 172 15.11 4.67 -24.39
C GLY A 172 14.89 6.10 -23.87
N ALA A 173 14.17 6.91 -24.64
CA ALA A 173 13.79 8.27 -24.26
C ALA A 173 12.47 8.34 -23.45
N GLY A 174 11.75 7.22 -23.31
CA GLY A 174 10.43 7.15 -22.71
C GLY A 174 10.41 6.57 -21.30
N TRP A 175 9.26 6.71 -20.65
CA TRP A 175 8.93 6.06 -19.39
C TRP A 175 7.76 5.10 -19.62
N ILE A 176 7.94 3.84 -19.23
CA ILE A 176 6.92 2.80 -19.36
C ILE A 176 6.38 2.47 -17.98
N CYS A 177 5.06 2.50 -17.83
CA CYS A 177 4.40 2.11 -16.60
C CYS A 177 4.41 0.58 -16.48
N VAL A 178 5.12 0.07 -15.48
CA VAL A 178 5.32 -1.37 -15.25
C VAL A 178 4.60 -1.89 -14.00
N ASN A 179 4.09 -0.99 -13.17
CA ASN A 179 3.28 -1.32 -12.01
C ASN A 179 2.28 -0.20 -11.77
N ARG A 180 1.01 -0.53 -11.53
CA ARG A 180 -0.04 0.44 -11.20
C ARG A 180 -1.08 -0.19 -10.29
N LEU A 181 -1.43 0.53 -9.22
CA LEU A 181 -2.56 0.19 -8.36
C LEU A 181 -3.86 0.33 -9.16
N VAL A 182 -4.61 -0.75 -9.28
CA VAL A 182 -5.88 -0.81 -10.04
C VAL A 182 -7.10 -1.08 -9.18
N SER A 183 -6.92 -1.65 -7.99
CA SER A 183 -8.03 -1.86 -7.05
C SER A 183 -7.58 -1.75 -5.60
N ARG A 184 -8.52 -1.34 -4.76
CA ARG A 184 -8.39 -1.23 -3.30
C ARG A 184 -9.69 -1.74 -2.68
N GLY A 185 -9.59 -2.60 -1.67
CA GLY A 185 -10.74 -3.09 -0.93
C GLY A 185 -10.34 -3.71 0.41
N PHE A 186 -11.33 -4.21 1.15
CA PHE A 186 -11.11 -4.99 2.37
C PHE A 186 -11.80 -6.33 2.19
N ALA A 187 -11.13 -7.43 2.55
CA ALA A 187 -11.71 -8.77 2.44
C ALA A 187 -12.99 -8.92 3.27
N ASP A 188 -13.08 -8.21 4.40
CA ASP A 188 -14.16 -8.32 5.38
C ASP A 188 -15.11 -7.12 5.39
N ALA A 189 -14.94 -6.15 4.47
CA ALA A 189 -15.91 -5.07 4.36
C ALA A 189 -17.19 -5.59 3.69
N PRO A 190 -18.39 -5.37 4.26
CA PRO A 190 -19.62 -5.78 3.60
C PRO A 190 -19.69 -5.12 2.22
N ILE A 191 -19.68 -5.94 1.18
CA ILE A 191 -19.88 -5.52 -0.20
C ILE A 191 -21.28 -4.89 -0.24
N ARG A 192 -21.35 -3.57 -0.42
CA ARG A 192 -22.62 -2.93 -0.78
C ARG A 192 -22.99 -3.41 -2.18
N ARG A 193 -23.91 -4.38 -2.25
CA ARG A 193 -24.68 -4.67 -3.46
C ARG A 193 -25.66 -3.55 -3.72
#